data_AF-A0A7V8XFS0-F1
#
_entry.id   AF-A0A7V8XFS0-F1
#
_cell.length_a   1.000
_cell.length_b   1.000
_cell.length_c   1.000
_cell.angle_alpha   90.00
_cell.angle_beta   90.00
_cell.angle_gamma   90.00
#
_symmetry.space_group_name_H-M   'P 1'
#
loop_
_entity.id
_entity.type
_entity.pdbx_description
1 polymer ?
#
loop_
_entity_poly.entity_id
_entity_poly.type
_entity_poly.pdbx_seq_one_letter_code
_entity_poly.pdbx_strand_id
1 'polypeptide(L)'
;MRLLRLALFPVAVGLAVAAEWASYRPGELELVLADAVVGLVLVTCGIVAWERRSGSRVGPLMALAGVSWFAGNFWQGALHLHRAPLVHLHISYPTGRLRRRFAQATVGAAYASVVVEPVARNDVVTLVLAVLVAAAAADVFLRASGTARRAGNPAFAAAIAFAGVLALGATQRLAGWDADRELLWAYDIVIASLAVLLLVDLLRGRWAEAVVTDLVVDLGKQADTRTLRDELGRALGDRSLALGYWLPEEGRYVDDAGRPVNLPEPGAGRAVTPIVHGGEPVAVLVHDQAVLEDRALVEAVASVARMAVSNARLQAEVRARVVELAASRRRIVEATDAQRRRLERELREGAEQRLAGVTDLLVHARGSATQAAETGLVEVEVELESARAELRGFAQGIHPRTLTEGGLGAALSELAARSRL
;
A
#
# COMPACT_ATOMS: atom_id res chain seq x y z
N MET A 1 18.80 -24.84 -15.76
CA MET A 1 17.32 -24.83 -15.66
C MET A 1 16.60 -24.45 -16.96
N ARG A 2 17.03 -23.42 -17.72
CA ARG A 2 16.38 -23.03 -18.99
C ARG A 2 16.35 -24.14 -20.05
N LEU A 3 17.44 -24.89 -20.18
CA LEU A 3 17.52 -26.07 -21.06
C LEU A 3 16.50 -27.17 -20.71
N LEU A 4 16.23 -27.38 -19.42
CA LEU A 4 15.24 -28.36 -18.96
C LEU A 4 13.80 -27.93 -19.28
N ARG A 5 13.53 -26.61 -19.31
CA ARG A 5 12.24 -26.05 -19.73
C ARG A 5 12.02 -26.16 -21.23
N LEU A 6 13.06 -25.93 -22.03
CA LEU A 6 13.00 -26.05 -23.49
C LEU A 6 12.90 -27.50 -23.95
N ALA A 7 13.46 -28.45 -23.19
CA ALA A 7 13.35 -29.88 -23.46
C ALA A 7 11.94 -30.45 -23.19
N LEU A 8 11.10 -29.78 -22.38
CA LEU A 8 9.73 -30.22 -22.11
C LEU A 8 8.83 -30.21 -23.35
N PHE A 9 9.03 -29.27 -24.28
CA PHE A 9 8.22 -29.18 -25.49
C PHE A 9 8.43 -30.37 -26.44
N PRO A 10 9.66 -30.72 -26.88
CA PRO A 10 9.86 -31.89 -27.74
C PRO A 10 9.47 -33.20 -27.04
N VAL A 11 9.63 -33.29 -25.72
CA VAL A 11 9.14 -34.45 -24.94
C VAL A 11 7.62 -34.53 -24.98
N ALA A 12 6.91 -33.41 -24.82
CA ALA A 12 5.46 -33.39 -24.92
C ALA A 12 4.93 -33.69 -26.32
N VAL A 13 5.61 -33.20 -27.37
CA VAL A 13 5.30 -33.58 -28.76
C VAL A 13 5.52 -35.07 -28.98
N GLY A 14 6.63 -35.63 -28.48
CA GLY A 14 6.88 -37.07 -28.54
C GLY A 14 5.83 -37.89 -27.78
N LEU A 15 5.43 -37.44 -26.59
CA LEU A 15 4.35 -38.05 -25.81
C LEU A 15 3.00 -37.97 -26.53
N ALA A 16 2.69 -36.85 -27.16
CA ALA A 16 1.46 -36.68 -27.94
C ALA A 16 1.42 -37.68 -29.09
N VAL A 17 2.46 -37.74 -29.92
CA VAL A 17 2.53 -38.68 -31.05
C VAL A 17 2.46 -40.14 -30.58
N ALA A 18 3.16 -40.49 -29.50
CA ALA A 18 3.13 -41.83 -28.94
C ALA A 18 1.76 -42.19 -28.35
N ALA A 19 1.09 -41.22 -27.71
CA ALA A 19 -0.24 -41.38 -27.17
C ALA A 19 -1.27 -41.58 -28.28
N GLU A 20 -1.24 -40.73 -29.32
CA GLU A 20 -2.10 -40.88 -30.50
C GLU A 20 -1.94 -42.24 -31.16
N TRP A 21 -0.70 -42.73 -31.27
CA TRP A 21 -0.42 -44.05 -31.85
C TRP A 21 -0.97 -45.19 -30.99
N ALA A 22 -0.89 -45.08 -29.66
CA ALA A 22 -1.37 -46.10 -28.73
C ALA A 22 -2.91 -46.15 -28.65
N SER A 23 -3.59 -45.02 -28.82
CA SER A 23 -5.05 -44.91 -28.70
C SER A 23 -5.79 -44.95 -30.04
N TYR A 24 -5.08 -45.00 -31.18
CA TYR A 24 -5.69 -44.94 -32.50
C TYR A 24 -6.65 -46.10 -32.78
N ARG A 25 -7.90 -45.76 -33.08
CA ARG A 25 -8.91 -46.68 -33.63
C ARG A 25 -9.41 -46.15 -34.98
N PRO A 26 -9.61 -47.03 -35.99
CA PRO A 26 -10.17 -46.62 -37.28
C PRO A 26 -11.52 -45.91 -37.09
N GLY A 27 -11.62 -44.65 -37.55
CA GLY A 27 -12.85 -43.84 -37.46
C GLY A 27 -12.90 -42.79 -36.33
N GLU A 28 -11.90 -42.76 -35.43
CA GLU A 28 -11.88 -41.84 -34.26
C GLU A 28 -10.78 -40.76 -34.33
N LEU A 29 -10.20 -40.53 -35.52
CA LEU A 29 -9.05 -39.62 -35.71
C LEU A 29 -9.28 -38.21 -35.13
N GLU A 30 -10.48 -37.65 -35.29
CA GLU A 30 -10.80 -36.30 -34.84
C GLU A 30 -10.74 -36.14 -33.31
N LEU A 31 -11.18 -37.15 -32.56
CA LEU A 31 -11.16 -37.12 -31.09
C LEU A 31 -9.72 -37.27 -30.57
N VAL A 32 -8.94 -38.15 -31.20
CA VAL A 32 -7.53 -38.37 -30.85
C VAL A 32 -6.70 -37.11 -31.08
N LEU A 33 -6.92 -36.42 -32.22
CA LEU A 33 -6.25 -35.14 -32.50
C LEU A 33 -6.68 -34.03 -31.54
N ALA A 34 -7.97 -33.97 -31.17
CA ALA A 34 -8.47 -32.99 -30.21
C ALA A 34 -7.83 -33.19 -28.83
N ASP A 35 -7.79 -34.43 -28.34
CA ASP A 35 -7.14 -34.80 -27.07
C ASP A 35 -5.66 -34.39 -27.07
N ALA A 36 -4.95 -34.67 -28.16
CA ALA A 36 -3.54 -34.30 -28.30
C ALA A 36 -3.32 -32.79 -28.31
N VAL A 37 -4.20 -32.04 -28.96
CA VAL A 37 -4.16 -30.56 -28.97
C VAL A 37 -4.32 -30.02 -27.55
N VAL A 38 -5.22 -30.55 -26.72
CA VAL A 38 -5.41 -30.07 -25.34
C VAL A 38 -4.13 -30.25 -24.52
N GLY A 39 -3.54 -31.44 -24.56
CA GLY A 39 -2.29 -31.72 -23.85
C GLY A 39 -1.14 -30.81 -24.31
N LEU A 40 -0.99 -30.60 -25.62
CA LEU A 40 0.01 -29.68 -26.17
C LEU A 40 -0.24 -28.22 -25.79
N VAL A 41 -1.49 -27.76 -25.79
CA VAL A 41 -1.87 -26.41 -25.34
C VAL A 41 -1.49 -26.20 -23.88
N LEU A 42 -1.78 -27.17 -23.00
CA LEU A 42 -1.39 -27.10 -21.59
C LEU A 42 0.13 -27.04 -21.41
N VAL A 43 0.89 -27.89 -22.11
CA VAL A 43 2.36 -27.87 -22.00
C VAL A 43 2.95 -26.58 -22.55
N THR A 44 2.52 -26.14 -23.73
CA THR A 44 3.02 -24.90 -24.35
C THR A 44 2.71 -23.67 -23.50
N CYS A 45 1.46 -23.53 -23.05
CA CYS A 45 1.06 -22.45 -22.15
C CYS A 45 1.85 -22.51 -20.84
N GLY A 46 2.07 -23.72 -20.29
CA GLY A 46 2.87 -23.93 -19.09
C GLY A 46 4.33 -23.52 -19.26
N ILE A 47 4.99 -23.88 -20.36
CA ILE A 47 6.37 -23.49 -20.66
C ILE A 47 6.48 -21.98 -20.83
N VAL A 48 5.60 -21.36 -21.63
CA VAL A 48 5.60 -19.91 -21.84
C VAL A 48 5.37 -19.17 -20.52
N ALA A 49 4.41 -19.62 -19.70
CA ALA A 49 4.18 -19.06 -18.37
C ALA A 49 5.40 -19.23 -17.45
N TRP A 50 6.08 -20.38 -17.51
CA TRP A 50 7.28 -20.66 -16.69
C TRP A 50 8.50 -19.83 -17.11
N GLU A 51 8.65 -19.54 -18.41
CA GLU A 51 9.69 -18.63 -18.90
C GLU A 51 9.42 -17.19 -18.52
N ARG A 52 8.15 -16.75 -18.63
CA ARG A 52 7.75 -15.37 -18.34
C ARG A 52 7.71 -15.06 -16.85
N ARG A 53 7.34 -16.03 -16.01
CA ARG A 53 7.22 -15.88 -14.54
C ARG A 53 7.87 -17.06 -13.81
N SER A 54 9.20 -17.03 -13.73
CA SER A 54 9.99 -18.17 -13.30
C SER A 54 9.90 -18.56 -11.82
N GLY A 55 9.43 -17.69 -10.93
CA GLY A 55 9.20 -18.03 -9.51
C GLY A 55 7.73 -18.25 -9.14
N SER A 56 6.80 -18.05 -10.09
CA SER A 56 5.43 -18.60 -10.01
C SER A 56 5.43 -20.10 -10.29
N ARG A 57 4.58 -20.85 -9.57
CA ARG A 57 4.38 -22.28 -9.84
C ARG A 57 3.31 -22.55 -10.90
N VAL A 58 2.67 -21.51 -11.45
CA VAL A 58 1.63 -21.64 -12.49
C VAL A 58 2.13 -22.38 -13.72
N GLY A 59 3.27 -21.95 -14.28
CA GLY A 59 3.86 -22.59 -15.47
C GLY A 59 4.18 -24.08 -15.25
N PRO A 60 4.93 -24.45 -14.19
CA PRO A 60 5.16 -25.85 -13.83
C PRO A 60 3.87 -26.67 -13.63
N LEU A 61 2.86 -26.13 -12.94
CA LEU A 61 1.60 -26.84 -12.69
C LEU A 61 0.79 -27.06 -13.97
N MET A 62 0.78 -26.08 -14.87
CA MET A 62 0.11 -26.18 -16.16
C MET A 62 0.82 -27.17 -17.08
N ALA A 63 2.16 -27.16 -17.10
CA ALA A 63 2.94 -28.17 -17.83
C ALA A 63 2.76 -29.57 -17.24
N LEU A 64 2.73 -29.70 -15.91
CA LEU A 64 2.45 -30.96 -15.23
C LEU A 64 1.05 -31.48 -15.57
N ALA A 65 0.04 -30.61 -15.63
CA ALA A 65 -1.30 -30.97 -16.07
C ALA A 65 -1.30 -31.51 -17.50
N GLY A 66 -0.60 -30.86 -18.43
CA GLY A 66 -0.47 -31.32 -19.81
C GLY A 66 0.29 -32.64 -19.96
N VAL A 67 1.36 -32.87 -19.18
CA VAL A 67 2.06 -34.18 -19.17
C VAL A 67 1.19 -35.28 -18.56
N SER A 68 0.48 -34.96 -17.47
CA SER A 68 -0.44 -35.89 -16.80
C SER A 68 -1.64 -36.25 -17.67
N TRP A 69 -2.05 -35.35 -18.57
CA TRP A 69 -3.09 -35.57 -19.57
C TRP A 69 -2.74 -36.75 -20.47
N PHE A 70 -1.54 -36.75 -21.05
CA PHE A 70 -1.08 -37.82 -21.92
C PHE A 70 -0.90 -39.17 -21.21
N ALA A 71 -0.66 -39.17 -19.90
CA ALA A 71 -0.48 -40.41 -19.14
C ALA A 71 -1.70 -41.35 -19.20
N GLY A 72 -2.92 -40.79 -19.32
CA GLY A 72 -4.16 -41.55 -19.46
C GLY A 72 -4.22 -42.42 -20.73
N ASN A 73 -3.50 -42.03 -21.78
CA ASN A 73 -3.47 -42.76 -23.05
C ASN A 73 -2.58 -44.02 -23.00
N PHE A 74 -1.66 -44.09 -22.03
CA PHE A 74 -0.79 -45.25 -21.81
C PHE A 74 -1.30 -46.19 -20.72
N TRP A 75 -1.98 -45.63 -19.71
CA TRP A 75 -2.45 -46.39 -18.56
C TRP A 75 -3.82 -45.88 -18.08
N GLN A 76 -4.82 -46.77 -18.05
CA GLN A 76 -6.18 -46.41 -17.63
C GLN A 76 -6.24 -45.81 -16.21
N GLY A 77 -5.38 -46.26 -15.30
CA GLY A 77 -5.30 -45.71 -13.93
C GLY A 77 -4.87 -44.25 -13.89
N ALA A 78 -4.21 -43.75 -14.94
CA ALA A 78 -3.77 -42.36 -15.05
C ALA A 78 -4.79 -41.43 -15.75
N LEU A 79 -5.94 -41.94 -16.20
CA LEU A 79 -6.95 -41.17 -16.95
C LEU A 79 -7.45 -39.91 -16.22
N HIS A 80 -7.35 -39.89 -14.89
CA HIS A 80 -7.79 -38.76 -14.05
C HIS A 80 -6.64 -37.97 -13.43
N LEU A 81 -5.39 -38.32 -13.74
CA LEU A 81 -4.21 -37.77 -13.08
C LEU A 81 -4.06 -36.26 -13.32
N HIS A 82 -4.48 -35.76 -14.47
CA HIS A 82 -4.49 -34.33 -14.82
C HIS A 82 -5.40 -33.49 -13.93
N ARG A 83 -6.44 -34.07 -13.31
CA ARG A 83 -7.39 -33.31 -12.47
C ARG A 83 -6.69 -32.67 -11.27
N ALA A 84 -5.76 -33.36 -10.62
CA ALA A 84 -5.07 -32.85 -9.43
C ALA A 84 -4.19 -31.59 -9.71
N PRO A 85 -3.28 -31.57 -10.70
CA PRO A 85 -2.54 -30.38 -11.07
C PRO A 85 -3.44 -29.26 -11.62
N LEU A 86 -4.54 -29.58 -12.33
CA LEU A 86 -5.53 -28.57 -12.75
C LEU A 86 -6.23 -27.94 -11.53
N VAL A 87 -6.72 -28.72 -10.57
CA VAL A 87 -7.31 -28.19 -9.32
C VAL A 87 -6.31 -27.29 -8.60
N HIS A 88 -5.06 -27.72 -8.46
CA HIS A 88 -4.00 -26.93 -7.85
C HIS A 88 -3.79 -25.62 -8.62
N LEU A 89 -3.64 -25.69 -9.94
CA LEU A 89 -3.45 -24.53 -10.81
C LEU A 89 -4.57 -23.49 -10.63
N HIS A 90 -5.84 -23.90 -10.75
CA HIS A 90 -6.98 -22.99 -10.71
C HIS A 90 -7.15 -22.30 -9.35
N ILE A 91 -6.94 -23.03 -8.24
CA ILE A 91 -7.10 -22.49 -6.89
C ILE A 91 -5.91 -21.60 -6.49
N SER A 92 -4.71 -21.88 -7.01
CA SER A 92 -3.48 -21.20 -6.60
C SER A 92 -3.01 -20.11 -7.57
N TYR A 93 -3.65 -19.98 -8.73
CA TYR A 93 -3.40 -18.89 -9.68
C TYR A 93 -3.60 -17.51 -9.00
N PRO A 94 -2.76 -16.49 -9.30
CA PRO A 94 -1.69 -16.45 -10.31
C PRO A 94 -0.30 -16.86 -9.81
N THR A 95 -0.15 -17.19 -8.52
CA THR A 95 1.17 -17.44 -7.91
C THR A 95 1.57 -18.91 -7.95
N GLY A 96 0.59 -19.81 -8.07
CA GLY A 96 0.81 -21.24 -7.93
C GLY A 96 1.03 -21.69 -6.47
N ARG A 97 0.76 -20.82 -5.49
CA ARG A 97 0.93 -21.11 -4.05
C ARG A 97 -0.40 -21.07 -3.31
N LEU A 98 -0.61 -22.05 -2.43
CA LEU A 98 -1.82 -22.16 -1.61
C LEU A 98 -1.60 -21.52 -0.23
N ARG A 99 -2.32 -20.44 0.06
CA ARG A 99 -2.21 -19.70 1.32
C ARG A 99 -3.28 -20.06 2.35
N ARG A 100 -4.43 -20.56 1.92
CA ARG A 100 -5.58 -20.87 2.78
C ARG A 100 -5.60 -22.35 3.13
N ARG A 101 -5.88 -22.68 4.40
CA ARG A 101 -6.02 -24.08 4.85
C ARG A 101 -7.11 -24.84 4.08
N PHE A 102 -8.23 -24.18 3.79
CA PHE A 102 -9.30 -24.81 3.01
C PHE A 102 -8.85 -25.12 1.57
N ALA A 103 -8.20 -24.17 0.90
CA ALA A 103 -7.60 -24.40 -0.42
C ALA A 103 -6.54 -25.52 -0.40
N GLN A 104 -5.71 -25.57 0.64
CA GLN A 104 -4.72 -26.65 0.84
C GLN A 104 -5.39 -28.00 1.02
N ALA A 105 -6.47 -28.08 1.82
CA ALA A 105 -7.24 -29.30 2.03
C ALA A 105 -7.91 -29.76 0.73
N THR A 106 -8.53 -28.85 -0.03
CA THR A 106 -9.15 -29.17 -1.34
C THR A 106 -8.14 -29.70 -2.34
N VAL A 107 -6.97 -29.06 -2.45
CA VAL A 107 -5.90 -29.56 -3.33
C VAL A 107 -5.35 -30.89 -2.83
N GLY A 108 -5.14 -31.06 -1.52
CA GLY A 108 -4.74 -32.32 -0.92
C GLY A 108 -5.73 -33.46 -1.23
N ALA A 109 -7.03 -33.19 -1.12
CA ALA A 109 -8.09 -34.12 -1.48
C ALA A 109 -8.07 -34.46 -2.99
N ALA A 110 -7.79 -33.49 -3.86
CA ALA A 110 -7.67 -33.71 -5.30
C ALA A 110 -6.48 -34.62 -5.66
N TYR A 111 -5.34 -34.47 -4.99
CA TYR A 111 -4.20 -35.38 -5.17
C TYR A 111 -4.49 -36.77 -4.57
N ALA A 112 -5.14 -36.84 -3.42
CA ALA A 112 -5.51 -38.12 -2.82
C ALA A 112 -6.53 -38.89 -3.68
N SER A 113 -7.49 -38.19 -4.30
CA SER A 113 -8.54 -38.84 -5.09
C SER A 113 -8.02 -39.50 -6.37
N VAL A 114 -6.91 -39.03 -6.94
CA VAL A 114 -6.32 -39.59 -8.16
C VAL A 114 -5.34 -40.74 -7.90
N VAL A 115 -4.92 -40.97 -6.65
CA VAL A 115 -3.98 -42.06 -6.29
C VAL A 115 -4.69 -43.41 -6.22
N VAL A 116 -5.95 -43.43 -5.76
CA VAL A 116 -6.73 -44.65 -5.59
C VAL A 116 -7.72 -44.77 -6.75
N GLU A 117 -7.43 -45.66 -7.70
CA GLU A 117 -8.21 -45.79 -8.96
C GLU A 117 -9.73 -45.95 -8.74
N PRO A 118 -10.24 -46.79 -7.80
CA PRO A 118 -11.67 -46.87 -7.51
C PRO A 118 -12.29 -45.54 -7.06
N VAL A 119 -11.51 -44.70 -6.36
CA VAL A 119 -11.94 -43.37 -5.91
C VAL A 119 -11.92 -42.39 -7.07
N ALA A 120 -10.90 -42.46 -7.93
CA ALA A 120 -10.75 -41.59 -9.09
C ALA A 120 -11.90 -41.76 -10.11
N ARG A 121 -12.35 -43.01 -10.31
CA ARG A 121 -13.45 -43.37 -11.23
C ARG A 121 -14.85 -43.11 -10.65
N ASN A 122 -14.96 -42.81 -9.36
CA ASN A 122 -16.25 -42.63 -8.71
C ASN A 122 -16.84 -41.24 -9.02
N ASP A 123 -18.04 -41.22 -9.63
CA ASP A 123 -18.70 -39.98 -10.01
C ASP A 123 -19.19 -39.15 -8.82
N VAL A 124 -19.59 -39.78 -7.72
CA VAL A 124 -19.94 -39.07 -6.48
C VAL A 124 -18.72 -38.35 -5.93
N VAL A 125 -17.55 -38.98 -5.95
CA VAL A 125 -16.29 -38.34 -5.55
C VAL A 125 -15.94 -37.18 -6.49
N THR A 126 -16.17 -37.34 -7.79
CA THR A 126 -15.95 -36.26 -8.78
C THR A 126 -16.88 -35.06 -8.50
N LEU A 127 -18.15 -35.31 -8.16
CA LEU A 127 -19.12 -34.26 -7.79
C LEU A 127 -18.70 -33.54 -6.50
N VAL A 128 -18.30 -34.30 -5.47
CA VAL A 128 -17.78 -33.73 -4.22
C VAL A 128 -16.54 -32.87 -4.48
N LEU A 129 -15.61 -33.34 -5.32
CA LEU A 129 -14.43 -32.58 -5.70
C LEU A 129 -14.82 -31.28 -6.42
N ALA A 130 -15.76 -31.32 -7.36
CA ALA A 130 -16.25 -30.12 -8.06
C ALA A 130 -16.81 -29.08 -7.08
N VAL A 131 -17.63 -29.51 -6.12
CA VAL A 131 -18.17 -28.63 -5.07
C VAL A 131 -17.05 -28.05 -4.20
N LEU A 132 -16.07 -28.87 -3.80
CA LEU A 132 -14.92 -28.40 -3.00
C LEU A 132 -14.07 -27.39 -3.77
N VAL A 133 -13.87 -27.57 -5.08
CA VAL A 133 -13.16 -26.62 -5.94
C VAL A 133 -13.91 -25.30 -6.03
N ALA A 134 -15.21 -25.34 -6.30
CA ALA A 134 -16.04 -24.14 -6.38
C ALA A 134 -16.08 -23.39 -5.03
N ALA A 135 -16.25 -24.12 -3.92
CA ALA A 135 -16.23 -23.56 -2.58
C ALA A 135 -14.87 -22.95 -2.23
N ALA A 136 -13.76 -23.62 -2.58
CA ALA A 136 -12.42 -23.11 -2.31
C ALA A 136 -12.12 -21.86 -3.15
N ALA A 137 -12.52 -21.86 -4.42
CA ALA A 137 -12.42 -20.69 -5.29
C ALA A 137 -13.26 -19.52 -4.74
N ALA A 138 -14.48 -19.79 -4.26
CA ALA A 138 -15.34 -18.79 -3.64
C ALA A 138 -14.75 -18.27 -2.32
N ASP A 139 -14.21 -19.12 -1.44
CA ASP A 139 -13.57 -18.70 -0.19
C ASP A 139 -12.36 -17.78 -0.46
N VAL A 140 -11.54 -18.15 -1.44
CA VAL A 140 -10.40 -17.33 -1.88
C VAL A 140 -10.88 -16.00 -2.45
N PHE A 141 -11.90 -16.02 -3.31
CA PHE A 141 -12.42 -14.82 -3.99
C PHE A 141 -13.17 -13.87 -3.05
N LEU A 142 -14.04 -14.37 -2.18
CA LEU A 142 -14.86 -13.58 -1.26
C LEU A 142 -14.01 -12.94 -0.16
N ARG A 143 -12.91 -13.60 0.24
CA ARG A 143 -11.98 -13.06 1.23
C ARG A 143 -10.84 -12.23 0.61
N ALA A 144 -10.80 -12.11 -0.71
CA ALA A 144 -9.93 -11.16 -1.39
C ALA A 144 -10.56 -9.76 -1.30
N SER A 145 -9.80 -8.79 -0.80
CA SER A 145 -10.21 -7.38 -0.72
C SER A 145 -9.53 -6.54 -1.81
N GLY A 146 -10.27 -5.59 -2.39
CA GLY A 146 -9.74 -4.61 -3.34
C GLY A 146 -9.22 -5.23 -4.64
N THR A 147 -7.99 -4.88 -4.99
CA THR A 147 -7.26 -5.23 -6.22
C THR A 147 -7.07 -6.73 -6.42
N ALA A 148 -6.86 -7.47 -5.32
CA ALA A 148 -6.78 -8.93 -5.34
C ALA A 148 -8.08 -9.59 -5.82
N ARG A 149 -9.24 -8.94 -5.65
CA ARG A 149 -10.53 -9.46 -6.11
C ARG A 149 -10.74 -9.24 -7.61
N ARG A 150 -10.53 -8.01 -8.11
CA ARG A 150 -10.62 -7.72 -9.56
C ARG A 150 -9.66 -8.56 -10.38
N ALA A 151 -8.46 -8.73 -9.85
CA ALA A 151 -7.41 -9.45 -10.53
C ALA A 151 -7.48 -10.98 -10.27
N GLY A 152 -8.33 -11.42 -9.33
CA GLY A 152 -8.75 -12.80 -9.12
C GLY A 152 -9.99 -13.23 -9.92
N ASN A 153 -10.72 -12.30 -10.57
CA ASN A 153 -11.88 -12.61 -11.42
C ASN A 153 -11.63 -13.71 -12.47
N PRO A 154 -10.57 -13.66 -13.30
CA PRO A 154 -10.32 -14.68 -14.31
C PRO A 154 -9.98 -16.04 -13.68
N ALA A 155 -9.27 -16.03 -12.55
CA ALA A 155 -8.96 -17.23 -11.77
C ALA A 155 -10.22 -17.89 -11.21
N PHE A 156 -11.09 -17.08 -10.62
CA PHE A 156 -12.38 -17.53 -10.09
C PHE A 156 -13.27 -18.06 -11.20
N ALA A 157 -13.43 -17.32 -12.30
CA ALA A 157 -14.20 -17.77 -13.46
C ALA A 157 -13.66 -19.09 -14.03
N ALA A 158 -12.34 -19.24 -14.14
CA ALA A 158 -11.71 -20.47 -14.59
C ALA A 158 -11.96 -21.64 -13.63
N ALA A 159 -11.82 -21.43 -12.33
CA ALA A 159 -12.07 -22.46 -11.32
C ALA A 159 -13.55 -22.89 -11.29
N ILE A 160 -14.48 -21.96 -11.44
CA ILE A 160 -15.93 -22.24 -11.52
C ILE A 160 -16.27 -22.96 -12.83
N ALA A 161 -15.71 -22.54 -13.97
CA ALA A 161 -15.90 -23.23 -15.24
C ALA A 161 -15.37 -24.68 -15.18
N PHE A 162 -14.17 -24.88 -14.63
CA PHE A 162 -13.59 -26.21 -14.43
C PHE A 162 -14.44 -27.07 -13.48
N ALA A 163 -14.87 -26.53 -12.34
CA ALA A 163 -15.77 -27.23 -11.42
C ALA A 163 -17.11 -27.58 -12.08
N GLY A 164 -17.69 -26.66 -12.86
CA GLY A 164 -18.93 -26.87 -13.60
C GLY A 164 -18.83 -28.02 -14.61
N VAL A 165 -17.73 -28.07 -15.36
CA VAL A 165 -17.46 -29.17 -16.31
C VAL A 165 -17.31 -30.52 -15.59
N LEU A 166 -16.59 -30.58 -14.47
CA LEU A 166 -16.50 -31.80 -13.66
C LEU A 166 -17.86 -32.25 -13.12
N ALA A 167 -18.65 -31.32 -12.60
CA ALA A 167 -19.97 -31.60 -12.04
C ALA A 167 -20.97 -32.06 -13.11
N LEU A 168 -20.98 -31.39 -14.27
CA LEU A 168 -21.83 -31.76 -15.40
C LEU A 168 -21.52 -33.17 -15.87
N GLY A 169 -20.24 -33.49 -16.09
CA GLY A 169 -19.83 -34.81 -16.53
C GLY A 169 -20.16 -35.92 -15.52
N ALA A 170 -19.96 -35.67 -14.23
CA ALA A 170 -20.33 -36.63 -13.17
C ALA A 170 -21.85 -36.84 -13.08
N THR A 171 -22.63 -35.77 -13.22
CA THR A 171 -24.09 -35.82 -13.13
C THR A 171 -24.71 -36.61 -14.28
N GLN A 172 -24.23 -36.42 -15.51
CA GLN A 172 -24.71 -37.19 -16.67
C GLN A 172 -24.42 -38.68 -16.53
N ARG A 173 -23.22 -39.06 -16.09
CA ARG A 173 -22.87 -40.46 -15.84
C ARG A 173 -23.71 -41.10 -14.73
N LEU A 174 -23.97 -40.37 -13.63
CA LEU A 174 -24.86 -40.83 -12.57
C LEU A 174 -26.31 -40.97 -13.00
N ALA A 175 -26.76 -40.15 -13.95
CA ALA A 175 -28.09 -40.25 -14.53
C ALA A 175 -28.23 -41.41 -15.54
N GLY A 176 -27.14 -42.15 -15.80
CA GLY A 176 -27.12 -43.22 -16.79
C GLY A 176 -27.24 -42.73 -18.24
N TRP A 177 -26.95 -41.45 -18.47
CA TRP A 177 -26.85 -40.92 -19.83
C TRP A 177 -25.48 -41.32 -20.38
N ASP A 178 -25.47 -41.92 -21.57
CA ASP A 178 -24.21 -42.17 -22.25
C ASP A 178 -23.48 -40.84 -22.42
N ALA A 179 -22.18 -40.85 -22.12
CA ALA A 179 -21.35 -39.68 -22.31
C ALA A 179 -21.22 -39.46 -23.82
N ASP A 180 -22.13 -38.66 -24.38
CA ASP A 180 -22.13 -38.35 -25.80
C ASP A 180 -20.79 -37.74 -26.19
N ARG A 181 -20.36 -38.04 -27.42
CA ARG A 181 -19.15 -37.48 -28.05
C ARG A 181 -19.05 -35.96 -27.85
N GLU A 182 -20.19 -35.28 -27.84
CA GLU A 182 -20.33 -33.83 -27.63
C GLU A 182 -19.82 -33.36 -26.25
N LEU A 183 -20.03 -34.14 -25.19
CA LEU A 183 -19.59 -33.79 -23.84
C LEU A 183 -18.07 -33.83 -23.70
N LEU A 184 -17.42 -34.80 -24.36
CA LEU A 184 -15.96 -34.89 -24.39
C LEU A 184 -15.35 -33.69 -25.11
N TRP A 185 -15.92 -33.29 -26.26
CA TRP A 185 -15.53 -32.05 -26.93
C TRP A 185 -15.71 -30.81 -26.05
N ALA A 186 -16.84 -30.71 -25.35
CA ALA A 186 -17.07 -29.60 -24.43
C ALA A 186 -16.03 -29.55 -23.30
N TYR A 187 -15.67 -30.71 -22.74
CA TYR A 187 -14.62 -30.83 -21.73
C TYR A 187 -13.28 -30.32 -22.27
N ASP A 188 -12.84 -30.84 -23.42
CA ASP A 188 -11.56 -30.52 -24.04
C ASP A 188 -11.43 -29.04 -24.41
N ILE A 189 -12.48 -28.49 -25.04
CA ILE A 189 -12.55 -27.08 -25.42
C ILE A 189 -12.44 -26.19 -24.19
N VAL A 190 -13.14 -26.53 -23.10
CA VAL A 190 -13.08 -25.73 -21.86
C VAL A 190 -11.67 -25.80 -21.28
N ILE A 191 -11.05 -26.98 -21.14
CA ILE A 191 -9.69 -27.08 -20.57
C ILE A 191 -8.66 -26.29 -21.39
N ALA A 192 -8.67 -26.46 -22.72
CA ALA A 192 -7.76 -25.72 -23.60
C ALA A 192 -8.00 -24.20 -23.52
N SER A 193 -9.26 -23.77 -23.53
CA SER A 193 -9.64 -22.36 -23.40
C SER A 193 -9.20 -21.77 -22.07
N LEU A 194 -9.36 -22.51 -20.96
CA LEU A 194 -8.93 -22.07 -19.63
C LEU A 194 -7.40 -21.90 -19.57
N ALA A 195 -6.63 -22.82 -20.15
CA ALA A 195 -5.17 -22.70 -20.21
C ALA A 195 -4.72 -21.43 -20.95
N VAL A 196 -5.31 -21.17 -22.12
CA VAL A 196 -5.02 -19.98 -22.93
C VAL A 196 -5.47 -18.71 -22.23
N LEU A 197 -6.68 -18.67 -21.65
CA LEU A 197 -7.21 -17.51 -20.93
C LEU A 197 -6.34 -17.15 -19.73
N LEU A 198 -5.93 -18.16 -18.94
CA LEU A 198 -5.02 -17.94 -17.81
C LEU A 198 -3.66 -17.44 -18.26
N LEU A 199 -3.11 -17.97 -19.36
CA LEU A 199 -1.87 -17.45 -19.94
C LEU A 199 -2.01 -15.99 -20.39
N VAL A 200 -3.07 -15.68 -21.15
CA VAL A 200 -3.33 -14.31 -21.66
C VAL A 200 -3.51 -13.33 -20.50
N ASP A 201 -4.24 -13.70 -19.45
CA ASP A 201 -4.39 -12.88 -18.26
C ASP A 201 -3.05 -12.67 -17.54
N LEU A 202 -2.23 -13.73 -17.43
CA LEU A 202 -0.89 -13.68 -16.84
C LEU A 202 0.04 -12.74 -17.62
N LEU A 203 -0.06 -12.74 -18.95
CA LEU A 203 0.75 -11.90 -19.85
C LEU A 203 0.27 -10.44 -19.89
N ARG A 204 -1.04 -10.18 -19.76
CA ARG A 204 -1.61 -8.82 -19.80
C ARG A 204 -1.33 -8.00 -18.54
N GLY A 205 -0.89 -8.60 -17.44
CA GLY A 205 -0.40 -7.86 -16.27
C GLY A 205 -1.44 -6.99 -15.54
N ARG A 206 -2.75 -7.17 -15.79
CA ARG A 206 -3.84 -6.36 -15.20
C ARG A 206 -3.86 -6.33 -13.66
N TRP A 207 -3.17 -7.27 -13.02
CA TRP A 207 -2.92 -7.30 -11.58
C TRP A 207 -2.15 -6.06 -11.10
N ALA A 208 -1.16 -5.60 -11.87
CA ALA A 208 -0.29 -4.48 -11.48
C ALA A 208 -1.04 -3.14 -11.44
N GLU A 209 -1.82 -2.87 -12.48
CA GLU A 209 -2.57 -1.62 -12.64
C GLU A 209 -3.67 -1.46 -11.58
N ALA A 210 -4.35 -2.57 -11.24
CA ALA A 210 -5.33 -2.58 -10.16
C ALA A 210 -4.68 -2.23 -8.81
N VAL A 211 -3.57 -2.91 -8.45
CA VAL A 211 -2.80 -2.68 -7.20
C VAL A 211 -2.42 -1.21 -7.03
N VAL A 212 -1.91 -0.59 -8.09
CA VAL A 212 -1.48 0.81 -8.08
C VAL A 212 -2.65 1.77 -7.88
N THR A 213 -3.76 1.52 -8.58
CA THR A 213 -4.95 2.39 -8.49
C THR A 213 -5.54 2.41 -7.09
N ASP A 214 -5.79 1.26 -6.46
CA ASP A 214 -6.30 1.25 -5.08
C ASP A 214 -5.26 1.80 -4.11
N LEU A 215 -3.96 1.54 -4.30
CA LEU A 215 -2.92 2.05 -3.41
C LEU A 215 -2.87 3.59 -3.45
N VAL A 216 -2.95 4.21 -4.63
CA VAL A 216 -3.04 5.67 -4.77
C VAL A 216 -4.32 6.23 -4.13
N VAL A 217 -5.45 5.54 -4.30
CA VAL A 217 -6.73 5.94 -3.70
C VAL A 217 -6.71 5.82 -2.17
N ASP A 218 -6.14 4.75 -1.63
CA ASP A 218 -6.06 4.50 -0.18
C ASP A 218 -5.05 5.43 0.49
N LEU A 219 -3.89 5.69 -0.13
CA LEU A 219 -2.91 6.69 0.34
C LEU A 219 -3.50 8.10 0.39
N GLY A 220 -4.44 8.40 -0.50
CA GLY A 220 -5.17 9.67 -0.48
C GLY A 220 -6.22 9.77 0.63
N LYS A 221 -6.64 8.65 1.23
CA LYS A 221 -7.81 8.61 2.12
C LYS A 221 -7.51 8.65 3.62
N GLN A 222 -6.34 8.25 4.13
CA GLN A 222 -6.07 8.29 5.59
C GLN A 222 -4.59 8.46 5.95
N ALA A 223 -4.21 9.61 6.51
CA ALA A 223 -2.85 9.89 7.00
C ALA A 223 -2.65 9.70 8.52
N ASP A 224 -3.67 9.30 9.28
CA ASP A 224 -3.66 9.57 10.74
C ASP A 224 -3.52 8.34 11.66
N THR A 225 -3.30 7.11 11.17
CA THR A 225 -3.07 5.99 12.11
C THR A 225 -2.31 4.78 11.58
N ARG A 226 -2.16 4.59 10.27
CA ARG A 226 -1.47 3.42 9.70
C ARG A 226 -0.13 3.81 9.10
N THR A 227 0.87 2.97 9.33
CA THR A 227 2.19 3.16 8.72
C THR A 227 2.12 2.86 7.22
N LEU A 228 2.93 3.54 6.41
CA LEU A 228 3.02 3.29 4.96
C LEU A 228 3.36 1.81 4.68
N ARG A 229 4.18 1.20 5.54
CA ARG A 229 4.48 -0.23 5.54
C ARG A 229 3.21 -1.08 5.59
N ASP A 230 2.28 -0.80 6.51
CA ASP A 230 1.06 -1.59 6.67
C ASP A 230 0.12 -1.49 5.47
N GLU A 231 0.11 -0.33 4.81
CA GLU A 231 -0.68 -0.12 3.60
C GLU A 231 -0.10 -0.87 2.41
N LEU A 232 1.21 -0.73 2.18
CA LEU A 232 1.92 -1.49 1.15
C LEU A 232 1.78 -3.00 1.38
N GLY A 233 1.97 -3.47 2.61
CA GLY A 233 1.85 -4.89 2.96
C GLY A 233 0.44 -5.44 2.74
N ARG A 234 -0.60 -4.63 2.95
CA ARG A 234 -1.99 -5.04 2.69
C ARG A 234 -2.31 -5.05 1.20
N ALA A 235 -1.94 -4.00 0.47
CA ALA A 235 -2.16 -3.88 -0.98
C ALA A 235 -1.46 -5.00 -1.76
N LEU A 236 -0.27 -5.40 -1.30
CA LEU A 236 0.53 -6.46 -1.91
C LEU A 236 0.24 -7.86 -1.35
N GLY A 237 -0.58 -7.96 -0.30
CA GLY A 237 -0.84 -9.22 0.39
C GLY A 237 0.41 -9.82 1.04
N ASP A 238 1.40 -9.00 1.39
CA ASP A 238 2.61 -9.40 2.13
C ASP A 238 2.65 -8.69 3.48
N ARG A 239 2.17 -9.37 4.53
CA ARG A 239 2.25 -8.86 5.90
C ARG A 239 3.67 -8.82 6.46
N SER A 240 4.60 -9.56 5.85
CA SER A 240 6.00 -9.60 6.26
C SER A 240 6.84 -8.52 5.56
N LEU A 241 6.23 -7.71 4.69
CA LEU A 241 6.88 -6.60 4.03
C LEU A 241 7.49 -5.63 5.05
N ALA A 242 8.71 -5.16 4.75
CA ALA A 242 9.40 -4.14 5.51
C ALA A 242 9.77 -2.98 4.58
N LEU A 243 9.60 -1.76 5.09
CA LEU A 243 9.99 -0.53 4.44
C LEU A 243 11.10 0.11 5.27
N GLY A 244 12.26 0.33 4.66
CA GLY A 244 13.38 1.05 5.27
C GLY A 244 13.58 2.39 4.58
N TYR A 245 13.68 3.47 5.34
CA TYR A 245 14.00 4.82 4.87
C TYR A 245 15.51 5.03 4.92
N TRP A 246 16.08 5.63 3.88
CA TRP A 246 17.51 5.93 3.83
C TRP A 246 17.84 7.15 4.70
N LEU A 247 18.83 7.03 5.60
CA LEU A 247 19.42 8.15 6.32
C LEU A 247 20.80 8.48 5.73
N PRO A 248 20.93 9.59 4.97
CA PRO A 248 22.19 9.95 4.33
C PRO A 248 23.37 10.13 5.30
N GLU A 249 23.12 10.70 6.50
CA GLU A 249 24.18 11.00 7.47
C GLU A 249 24.76 9.74 8.12
N GLU A 250 23.97 8.67 8.22
CA GLU A 250 24.37 7.42 8.89
C GLU A 250 24.70 6.29 7.90
N GLY A 251 24.41 6.48 6.60
CA GLY A 251 24.68 5.48 5.57
C GLY A 251 23.91 4.16 5.73
N ARG A 252 22.73 4.19 6.35
CA ARG A 252 21.93 2.98 6.65
C ARG A 252 20.43 3.20 6.43
N TYR A 253 19.69 2.09 6.35
CA TYR A 253 18.23 2.07 6.28
C TYR A 253 17.61 1.87 7.67
N VAL A 254 16.56 2.64 7.98
CA VAL A 254 15.79 2.53 9.25
C VAL A 254 14.29 2.40 8.99
N ASP A 255 13.55 1.74 9.88
CA ASP A 255 12.09 1.62 9.76
C ASP A 255 11.34 2.85 10.31
N ASP A 256 10.00 2.82 10.27
CA ASP A 256 9.13 3.86 10.83
C ASP A 256 9.37 4.14 12.34
N ALA A 257 9.98 3.19 13.06
CA ALA A 257 10.33 3.30 14.48
C ALA A 257 11.81 3.68 14.71
N GLY A 258 12.57 3.97 13.64
CA GLY A 258 13.98 4.32 13.70
C GLY A 258 14.92 3.14 13.95
N ARG A 259 14.44 1.89 13.85
CA ARG A 259 15.27 0.69 14.03
C ARG A 259 15.97 0.35 12.72
N PRO A 260 17.23 -0.10 12.76
CA PRO A 260 17.96 -0.47 11.54
C PRO A 260 17.28 -1.64 10.83
N VAL A 261 17.12 -1.52 9.51
CA VAL A 261 16.58 -2.58 8.65
C VAL A 261 17.73 -3.34 8.01
N ASN A 262 17.94 -4.59 8.42
CA ASN A 262 18.92 -5.47 7.80
C ASN A 262 18.42 -5.99 6.47
N LEU A 263 19.18 -5.77 5.40
CA LEU A 263 18.87 -6.30 4.09
C LEU A 263 19.16 -7.82 4.06
N PRO A 264 18.22 -8.65 3.59
CA PRO A 264 18.41 -10.08 3.51
C PRO A 264 19.50 -10.44 2.50
N GLU A 265 20.26 -11.50 2.78
CA GLU A 265 21.25 -12.01 1.83
C GLU A 265 20.59 -12.57 0.55
N PRO A 266 21.29 -12.51 -0.59
CA PRO A 266 20.82 -13.11 -1.84
C PRO A 266 20.48 -14.61 -1.65
N GLY A 267 19.24 -15.00 -1.93
CA GLY A 267 18.79 -16.40 -1.82
C GLY A 267 17.96 -16.74 -0.59
N ALA A 268 17.76 -15.81 0.34
CA ALA A 268 16.89 -15.99 1.53
C ALA A 268 15.37 -16.02 1.21
N GLY A 269 14.96 -16.11 -0.07
CA GLY A 269 13.55 -16.07 -0.49
C GLY A 269 12.88 -14.69 -0.34
N ARG A 270 13.67 -13.65 -0.04
CA ARG A 270 13.26 -12.26 0.10
C ARG A 270 13.90 -11.44 -1.00
N ALA A 271 13.12 -10.56 -1.62
CA ALA A 271 13.61 -9.61 -2.62
C ALA A 271 13.72 -8.21 -2.00
N VAL A 272 14.69 -7.47 -2.51
CA VAL A 272 15.02 -6.10 -2.08
C VAL A 272 14.85 -5.19 -3.28
N THR A 273 13.88 -4.29 -3.21
CA THR A 273 13.60 -3.30 -4.25
C THR A 273 14.00 -1.91 -3.75
N PRO A 274 15.09 -1.33 -4.26
CA PRO A 274 15.49 0.03 -3.89
C PRO A 274 14.54 1.07 -4.49
N ILE A 275 14.24 2.11 -3.70
CA ILE A 275 13.38 3.22 -4.06
C ILE A 275 14.28 4.45 -4.19
N VAL A 276 14.57 4.85 -5.42
CA VAL A 276 15.50 5.93 -5.77
C VAL A 276 14.74 7.14 -6.32
N HIS A 277 15.06 8.36 -5.89
CA HIS A 277 14.48 9.59 -6.43
C HIS A 277 15.60 10.54 -6.85
N GLY A 278 15.58 11.02 -8.10
CA GLY A 278 16.63 11.92 -8.61
C GLY A 278 18.04 11.32 -8.62
N GLY A 279 18.18 9.98 -8.61
CA GLY A 279 19.47 9.29 -8.52
C GLY A 279 19.92 8.97 -7.10
N GLU A 280 19.23 9.46 -6.07
CA GLU A 280 19.56 9.21 -4.66
C GLU A 280 18.64 8.14 -4.04
N PRO A 281 19.18 7.23 -3.21
CA PRO A 281 18.37 6.27 -2.48
C PRO A 281 17.51 7.00 -1.43
N VAL A 282 16.21 6.75 -1.47
CA VAL A 282 15.25 7.35 -0.53
C VAL A 282 14.70 6.31 0.43
N ALA A 283 14.41 5.10 -0.08
CA ALA A 283 13.93 4.00 0.72
C ALA A 283 14.29 2.65 0.09
N VAL A 284 13.98 1.58 0.79
CA VAL A 284 14.12 0.19 0.33
C VAL A 284 12.90 -0.61 0.76
N LEU A 285 12.37 -1.39 -0.17
CA LEU A 285 11.27 -2.31 0.07
C LEU A 285 11.82 -3.73 0.17
N VAL A 286 11.63 -4.40 1.30
CA VAL A 286 11.96 -5.81 1.49
C VAL A 286 10.66 -6.61 1.52
N HIS A 287 10.51 -7.55 0.60
CA HIS A 287 9.26 -8.31 0.43
C HIS A 287 9.54 -9.78 0.08
N ASP A 288 8.52 -10.64 0.19
CA ASP A 288 8.59 -12.01 -0.34
C ASP A 288 8.89 -11.95 -1.84
N GLN A 289 9.86 -12.76 -2.29
CA GLN A 289 10.30 -12.78 -3.68
C GLN A 289 9.15 -13.03 -4.66
N ALA A 290 8.12 -13.78 -4.24
CA ALA A 290 6.97 -14.10 -5.08
C ALA A 290 5.96 -12.95 -5.27
N VAL A 291 6.04 -11.89 -4.46
CA VAL A 291 5.05 -10.81 -4.44
C VAL A 291 5.29 -9.79 -5.55
N LEU A 292 6.56 -9.51 -5.89
CA LEU A 292 6.93 -8.57 -6.93
C LEU A 292 7.92 -9.20 -7.94
N GLU A 293 7.55 -10.32 -8.57
CA GLU A 293 8.32 -10.86 -9.70
C GLU A 293 8.01 -10.17 -11.02
N ASP A 294 6.85 -9.54 -11.12
CA ASP A 294 6.44 -8.77 -12.28
C ASP A 294 7.11 -7.39 -12.25
N ARG A 295 8.06 -7.15 -13.16
CA ARG A 295 8.77 -5.86 -13.27
C ARG A 295 7.81 -4.68 -13.35
N ALA A 296 6.67 -4.83 -14.04
CA ALA A 296 5.69 -3.75 -14.14
C ALA A 296 5.05 -3.43 -12.77
N LEU A 297 4.77 -4.45 -11.96
CA LEU A 297 4.27 -4.26 -10.60
C LEU A 297 5.36 -3.70 -9.67
N VAL A 298 6.60 -4.18 -9.78
CA VAL A 298 7.75 -3.63 -9.02
C VAL A 298 7.89 -2.14 -9.29
N GLU A 299 7.94 -1.73 -10.56
CA GLU A 299 8.12 -0.33 -10.95
C GLU A 299 6.95 0.54 -10.50
N ALA A 300 5.73 0.03 -10.62
CA ALA A 300 4.55 0.80 -10.26
C ALA A 300 4.41 0.94 -8.74
N VAL A 301 4.67 -0.12 -7.96
CA VAL A 301 4.76 -0.07 -6.50
C VAL A 301 5.89 0.84 -6.04
N ALA A 302 7.06 0.75 -6.66
CA ALA A 302 8.18 1.63 -6.37
C ALA A 302 7.82 3.10 -6.67
N SER A 303 7.04 3.37 -7.73
CA SER A 303 6.56 4.71 -8.06
C SER A 303 5.62 5.27 -7.00
N VAL A 304 4.64 4.47 -6.57
CA VAL A 304 3.70 4.87 -5.52
C VAL A 304 4.43 5.04 -4.19
N ALA A 305 5.35 4.14 -3.85
CA ALA A 305 6.17 4.25 -2.65
C ALA A 305 7.07 5.49 -2.71
N ARG A 306 7.70 5.83 -3.85
CA ARG A 306 8.44 7.10 -4.03
C ARG A 306 7.56 8.30 -3.72
N MET A 307 6.35 8.34 -4.27
CA MET A 307 5.42 9.44 -4.05
C MET A 307 4.99 9.54 -2.58
N ALA A 308 4.66 8.41 -1.95
CA ALA A 308 4.27 8.37 -0.54
C ALA A 308 5.41 8.80 0.40
N VAL A 309 6.64 8.32 0.16
CA VAL A 309 7.82 8.72 0.96
C VAL A 309 8.16 10.20 0.75
N SER A 310 8.07 10.70 -0.50
CA SER A 310 8.26 12.12 -0.79
C SER A 310 7.23 13.00 -0.08
N ASN A 311 5.96 12.60 -0.09
CA ASN A 311 4.90 13.31 0.61
C ASN A 311 5.14 13.31 2.14
N ALA A 312 5.49 12.17 2.72
CA ALA A 312 5.83 12.08 4.15
C ALA A 312 7.01 13.00 4.53
N ARG A 313 8.07 13.04 3.70
CA ARG A 313 9.22 13.94 3.89
C ARG A 313 8.80 15.41 3.82
N LEU A 314 8.01 15.80 2.81
CA LEU A 314 7.51 17.16 2.67
C LEU A 314 6.66 17.58 3.87
N GLN A 315 5.79 16.69 4.36
CA GLN A 315 4.99 16.94 5.57
C GLN A 315 5.86 17.14 6.81
N ALA A 316 6.91 16.33 6.99
CA ALA A 316 7.85 16.48 8.10
C ALA A 316 8.60 17.82 8.01
N GLU A 317 9.04 18.23 6.82
CA GLU A 317 9.70 19.51 6.59
C GLU A 317 8.77 20.69 6.89
N VAL A 318 7.52 20.66 6.39
CA VAL A 318 6.52 21.68 6.70
C VAL A 318 6.27 21.79 8.20
N ARG A 319 6.13 20.66 8.91
CA ARG A 319 5.96 20.65 10.38
C ARG A 319 7.17 21.27 11.09
N ALA A 320 8.38 20.92 10.68
CA ALA A 320 9.61 21.51 11.23
C ALA A 320 9.66 23.03 11.01
N ARG A 321 9.30 23.51 9.81
CA ARG A 321 9.21 24.96 9.50
C ARG A 321 8.16 25.68 10.33
N VAL A 322 7.01 25.05 10.59
CA VAL A 322 5.97 25.61 11.47
C VAL A 322 6.49 25.78 12.89
N VAL A 323 7.21 24.78 13.43
CA VAL A 323 7.83 24.85 14.76
C VAL A 323 8.89 25.95 14.81
N GLU A 324 9.76 26.04 13.80
CA GLU A 324 10.80 27.07 13.70
C GLU A 324 10.19 28.48 13.61
N LEU A 325 9.14 28.66 12.80
CA LEU A 325 8.42 29.93 12.66
C LEU A 325 7.72 30.33 13.95
N ALA A 326 7.10 29.39 14.65
CA ALA A 326 6.49 29.63 15.96
C ALA A 326 7.53 30.07 17.00
N ALA A 327 8.69 29.40 17.03
CA ALA A 327 9.80 29.79 17.90
C ALA A 327 10.37 31.18 17.55
N SER A 328 10.49 31.49 16.26
CA SER A 328 10.96 32.80 15.77
C SER A 328 9.99 33.93 16.14
N ARG A 329 8.68 33.73 15.92
CA ARG A 329 7.63 34.69 16.31
C ARG A 329 7.64 34.96 17.81
N ARG A 330 7.84 33.94 18.64
CA ARG A 330 7.96 34.10 20.09
C ARG A 330 9.12 35.01 20.46
N ARG A 331 10.31 34.77 19.89
CA ARG A 331 11.51 35.61 20.12
C ARG A 331 11.29 37.08 19.71
N ILE A 332 10.59 37.33 18.59
CA ILE A 332 10.29 38.70 18.13
C ILE A 332 9.35 39.40 19.11
N VAL A 333 8.31 38.72 19.59
CA VAL A 333 7.36 39.30 20.56
C VAL A 333 8.07 39.62 21.87
N GLU A 334 8.89 38.70 22.39
CA GLU A 334 9.67 38.89 23.62
C GLU A 334 10.66 40.07 23.48
N ALA A 335 11.38 40.16 22.36
CA ALA A 335 12.29 41.26 22.09
C ALA A 335 11.55 42.61 21.95
N THR A 336 10.40 42.62 21.27
CA THR A 336 9.56 43.82 21.11
C THR A 336 9.05 44.32 22.46
N ASP A 337 8.56 43.42 23.30
CA ASP A 337 8.07 43.74 24.64
C ASP A 337 9.19 44.25 25.55
N ALA A 338 10.40 43.66 25.46
CA ALA A 338 11.58 44.14 26.17
C ALA A 338 12.01 45.55 25.72
N GLN A 339 12.06 45.81 24.40
CA GLN A 339 12.40 47.12 23.85
C GLN A 339 11.37 48.18 24.24
N ARG A 340 10.09 47.83 24.22
CA ARG A 340 9.00 48.71 24.67
C ARG A 340 9.14 49.09 26.14
N ARG A 341 9.38 48.12 27.04
CA ARG A 341 9.65 48.37 28.47
C ARG A 341 10.89 49.23 28.70
N ARG A 342 11.91 49.11 27.85
CA ARG A 342 13.11 49.95 27.92
C ARG A 342 12.78 51.40 27.53
N LEU A 343 12.09 51.61 26.42
CA LEU A 343 11.66 52.94 25.97
C LEU A 343 10.75 53.63 26.98
N GLU A 344 9.82 52.89 27.60
CA GLU A 344 8.96 53.42 28.66
C GLU A 344 9.78 53.95 29.84
N ARG A 345 10.78 53.18 30.29
CA ARG A 345 11.67 53.61 31.38
C ARG A 345 12.51 54.83 31.00
N GLU A 346 13.14 54.81 29.83
CA GLU A 346 13.96 55.94 29.35
C GLU A 346 13.15 57.23 29.18
N LEU A 347 11.94 57.13 28.62
CA LEU A 347 11.04 58.28 28.47
C LEU A 347 10.59 58.81 29.84
N ARG A 348 10.19 57.92 30.76
CA ARG A 348 9.75 58.31 32.10
C ARG A 348 10.88 58.98 32.87
N GLU A 349 12.03 58.35 32.96
CA GLU A 349 13.17 58.88 33.73
C GLU A 349 13.70 60.18 33.12
N GLY A 350 13.84 60.25 31.78
CA GLY A 350 14.33 61.44 31.10
C GLY A 350 13.37 62.63 31.19
N ALA A 351 12.06 62.39 31.09
CA ALA A 351 11.06 63.44 31.22
C ALA A 351 10.90 63.89 32.69
N GLU A 352 10.90 62.97 33.65
CA GLU A 352 10.84 63.28 35.08
C GLU A 352 12.05 64.14 35.53
N GLN A 353 13.26 63.84 35.02
CA GLN A 353 14.45 64.65 35.32
C GLN A 353 14.35 66.08 34.76
N ARG A 354 13.89 66.24 33.51
CA ARG A 354 13.72 67.57 32.90
C ARG A 354 12.67 68.39 33.65
N LEU A 355 11.54 67.78 34.00
CA LEU A 355 10.50 68.44 34.78
C LEU A 355 11.00 68.83 36.18
N ALA A 356 11.76 67.96 36.85
CA ALA A 356 12.35 68.29 38.15
C ALA A 356 13.32 69.49 38.07
N GLY A 357 14.11 69.59 37.00
CA GLY A 357 14.96 70.76 36.75
C GLY A 357 14.17 72.05 36.52
N VAL A 358 13.01 71.98 35.85
CA VAL A 358 12.09 73.13 35.72
C VAL A 358 11.49 73.52 37.06
N THR A 359 11.10 72.56 37.90
CA THR A 359 10.64 72.83 39.28
C THR A 359 11.72 73.58 40.07
N ASP A 360 12.97 73.14 40.00
CA ASP A 360 14.07 73.78 40.73
C ASP A 360 14.30 75.23 40.27
N LEU A 361 14.28 75.47 38.96
CA LEU A 361 14.36 76.83 38.39
C LEU A 361 13.18 77.73 38.85
N LEU A 362 11.97 77.19 38.95
CA LEU A 362 10.79 77.91 39.45
C LEU A 362 10.93 78.27 40.94
N VAL A 363 11.43 77.34 41.77
CA VAL A 363 11.70 77.60 43.20
C VAL A 363 12.71 78.73 43.36
N HIS A 364 13.80 78.72 42.57
CA HIS A 364 14.80 79.80 42.58
C HIS A 364 14.22 81.14 42.11
N ALA A 365 13.39 81.14 41.06
CA ALA A 365 12.73 82.35 40.56
C ALA A 365 11.77 82.95 41.60
N ARG A 366 11.04 82.11 42.35
CA ARG A 366 10.11 82.52 43.41
C ARG A 366 10.82 83.20 44.58
N GLY A 367 12.01 82.75 44.94
CA GLY A 367 12.84 83.39 45.98
C GLY A 367 13.28 84.83 45.64
N SER A 368 13.16 85.24 44.38
CA SER A 368 13.57 86.56 43.88
C SER A 368 12.40 87.40 43.32
N ALA A 369 11.16 86.92 43.45
CA ALA A 369 9.99 87.50 42.78
C ALA A 369 9.28 88.59 43.60
N THR A 370 8.66 89.56 42.91
CA THR A 370 7.73 90.54 43.51
C THR A 370 6.33 89.96 43.67
N GLN A 371 5.52 90.53 44.57
CA GLN A 371 4.18 90.01 44.94
C GLN A 371 3.20 89.89 43.75
N ALA A 372 3.40 90.67 42.67
CA ALA A 372 2.61 90.57 41.44
C ALA A 372 3.05 89.41 40.51
N ALA A 373 4.29 88.93 40.64
CA ALA A 373 4.84 87.82 39.87
C ALA A 373 4.61 86.45 40.54
N GLU A 374 4.32 86.41 41.84
CA GLU A 374 4.04 85.17 42.58
C GLU A 374 2.79 84.43 42.05
N THR A 375 1.74 85.16 41.66
CA THR A 375 0.50 84.55 41.14
C THR A 375 0.74 83.79 39.83
N GLY A 376 1.56 84.33 38.92
CA GLY A 376 1.91 83.67 37.66
C GLY A 376 2.84 82.46 37.87
N LEU A 377 3.71 82.49 38.88
CA LEU A 377 4.57 81.34 39.23
C LEU A 377 3.78 80.16 39.80
N VAL A 378 2.71 80.42 40.57
CA VAL A 378 1.81 79.38 41.08
C VAL A 378 1.08 78.68 39.94
N GLU A 379 0.62 79.42 38.92
CA GLU A 379 -0.05 78.85 37.75
C GLU A 379 0.88 77.94 36.93
N VAL A 380 2.14 78.34 36.75
CA VAL A 380 3.16 77.52 36.08
C VAL A 380 3.51 76.25 36.87
N GLU A 381 3.54 76.31 38.20
CA GLU A 381 3.78 75.16 39.07
C GLU A 381 2.64 74.12 38.97
N VAL A 382 1.39 74.59 38.91
CA VAL A 382 0.21 73.74 38.70
C VAL A 382 0.25 73.06 37.32
N GLU A 383 0.55 73.81 36.26
CA GLU A 383 0.70 73.24 34.91
C GLU A 383 1.84 72.22 34.82
N LEU A 384 2.94 72.43 35.57
CA LEU A 384 4.06 71.48 35.61
C LEU A 384 3.67 70.16 36.29
N GLU A 385 2.92 70.20 37.39
CA GLU A 385 2.42 69.01 38.05
C GLU A 385 1.36 68.29 37.20
N SER A 386 0.53 69.02 36.45
CA SER A 386 -0.39 68.47 35.46
C SER A 386 0.37 67.73 34.35
N ALA A 387 1.37 68.36 33.74
CA ALA A 387 2.22 67.75 32.72
C ALA A 387 2.97 66.51 33.24
N ARG A 388 3.38 66.50 34.51
CA ARG A 388 4.01 65.35 35.17
C ARG A 388 3.04 64.21 35.41
N ALA A 389 1.80 64.50 35.80
CA ALA A 389 0.73 63.52 35.94
C ALA A 389 0.35 62.91 34.57
N GLU A 390 0.25 63.74 33.53
CA GLU A 390 0.01 63.29 32.15
C GLU A 390 1.15 62.40 31.63
N LEU A 391 2.42 62.73 31.90
CA LEU A 391 3.56 61.89 31.53
C LEU A 391 3.55 60.53 32.24
N ARG A 392 3.18 60.49 33.53
CA ARG A 392 3.01 59.23 34.26
C ARG A 392 1.84 58.41 33.70
N GLY A 393 0.74 59.08 33.34
CA GLY A 393 -0.40 58.45 32.69
C GLY A 393 -0.06 57.90 31.29
N PHE A 394 0.70 58.64 30.50
CA PHE A 394 1.15 58.25 29.16
C PHE A 394 2.12 57.07 29.21
N ALA A 395 3.11 57.12 30.12
CA ALA A 395 4.03 56.01 30.34
C ALA A 395 3.29 54.73 30.77
N GLN A 396 2.32 54.84 31.67
CA GLN A 396 1.50 53.71 32.11
C GLN A 396 0.48 53.24 31.05
N GLY A 397 0.01 54.13 30.17
CA GLY A 397 -0.96 53.82 29.10
C GLY A 397 -0.38 52.98 27.97
N ILE A 398 0.95 52.87 27.88
CA ILE A 398 1.63 51.99 26.93
C ILE A 398 1.63 50.52 27.42
N HIS A 399 1.16 50.19 28.63
CA HIS A 399 0.95 48.79 29.04
C HIS A 399 -0.37 48.64 29.78
N PRO A 400 -1.39 47.94 29.23
CA PRO A 400 -2.60 47.68 30.00
C PRO A 400 -2.26 46.73 31.14
N ARG A 401 -1.98 47.28 32.32
CA ARG A 401 -1.66 46.51 33.55
C ARG A 401 -2.73 45.48 33.88
N THR A 402 -3.98 45.76 33.52
CA THR A 402 -5.12 44.84 33.57
C THR A 402 -4.90 43.54 32.79
N LEU A 403 -4.13 43.56 31.70
CA LEU A 403 -3.78 42.35 30.94
C LEU A 403 -2.77 41.48 31.70
N THR A 404 -1.85 42.12 32.42
CA THR A 404 -0.71 41.47 33.10
C THR A 404 -1.07 40.97 34.49
N GLU A 405 -1.89 41.71 35.23
CA GLU A 405 -2.33 41.38 36.60
C GLU A 405 -3.71 40.71 36.63
N GLY A 406 -4.60 41.02 35.66
CA GLY A 406 -5.99 40.54 35.60
C GLY A 406 -6.32 39.63 34.42
N GLY A 407 -5.37 39.37 33.52
CA GLY A 407 -5.56 38.54 32.32
C GLY A 407 -6.41 39.20 31.22
N LEU A 408 -6.58 38.47 30.11
CA LEU A 408 -7.24 38.96 28.89
C LEU A 408 -8.69 39.45 29.13
N GLY A 409 -9.42 38.80 30.04
CA GLY A 409 -10.81 39.15 30.36
C GLY A 409 -10.95 40.53 31.01
N ALA A 410 -10.09 40.84 31.99
CA ALA A 410 -10.09 42.12 32.68
C ALA A 410 -9.72 43.28 31.74
N ALA A 411 -8.73 43.06 30.85
CA ALA A 411 -8.33 44.06 29.88
C ALA A 411 -9.42 44.37 28.83
N LEU A 412 -10.15 43.36 28.34
CA LEU A 412 -11.25 43.55 27.39
C LEU A 412 -12.43 44.31 28.03
N SER A 413 -12.70 44.06 29.31
CA SER A 413 -13.75 44.78 30.05
C SER A 413 -13.39 46.25 30.29
N GLU A 414 -12.12 46.54 30.60
CA GLU A 414 -11.65 47.92 30.75
C GLU A 414 -11.69 48.68 29.41
N LEU A 415 -11.27 48.05 28.31
CA LEU A 415 -11.33 48.66 26.98
C LEU A 415 -12.78 48.97 26.58
N ALA A 416 -13.72 48.06 26.86
CA ALA A 416 -15.14 48.26 26.60
C ALA A 416 -15.76 49.36 27.48
N ALA A 417 -15.24 49.59 28.69
CA ALA A 417 -15.67 50.69 29.54
C ALA A 417 -15.17 52.05 29.02
N ARG A 418 -13.93 52.11 28.51
CA ARG A 418 -13.34 53.32 27.92
C ARG A 418 -13.92 53.69 26.56
N SER A 419 -14.43 52.73 25.78
CA SER A 419 -15.05 52.98 24.47
C SER A 419 -16.52 53.43 24.55
N ARG A 420 -17.08 53.58 25.75
CA ARG A 420 -18.45 54.10 25.98
C ARG A 420 -18.49 55.57 26.41
N LEU A 421 -17.33 56.21 26.51
CA LEU A 421 -17.16 57.66 26.53
C LEU A 421 -16.96 58.14 25.09
#